data_AF-A0A1I8EAC6-F1
#
_entry.id   AF-A0A1I8EAC6-F1
#
_cell.length_a   1.000
_cell.length_b   1.000
_cell.length_c   1.000
_cell.angle_alpha   90.00
_cell.angle_beta   90.00
_cell.angle_gamma   90.00
#
_symmetry.space_group_name_H-M   'P 1'
#
loop_
_entity.id
_entity.type
_entity.pdbx_description
1 polymer ?
#
loop_
_entity_poly.entity_id
_entity_poly.type
_entity_poly.pdbx_seq_one_letter_code
_entity_poly.pdbx_strand_id
1 'polypeptide(L)'
;MDYVAPMVNKIGIHIEGALMYELQERKVKANREYLKAFRLVSDLVQDFVAKVMQLNSICQDMANKIQSNKAKTQDLLARTAALQNEKKQIAIDDFLSRYSLTPEEETALKGSEVDGTVNAKFFAVLQHVKQIHDDCKQFLRSSGEHLAP
;
A
#
# COMPACT_ATOMS: atom_id res chain seq x y z
N MET A 1 -14.68 87.72 -54.76
CA MET A 1 -15.69 86.65 -54.70
C MET A 1 -14.95 85.33 -54.70
N ASP A 2 -14.62 84.80 -53.53
CA ASP A 2 -14.04 83.46 -53.41
C ASP A 2 -14.82 82.70 -52.33
N TYR A 3 -16.04 82.29 -52.71
CA TYR A 3 -16.97 81.58 -51.83
C TYR A 3 -16.67 80.08 -51.74
N VAL A 4 -15.78 79.56 -52.59
CA VAL A 4 -15.55 78.12 -52.77
C VAL A 4 -14.51 77.60 -51.79
N ALA A 5 -13.42 78.33 -51.57
CA ALA A 5 -12.35 77.95 -50.65
C ALA A 5 -12.81 77.61 -49.21
N PRO A 6 -13.65 78.42 -48.52
CA PRO A 6 -14.13 78.06 -47.19
C PRO A 6 -15.05 76.84 -47.18
N MET A 7 -15.77 76.59 -48.27
CA MET A 7 -16.66 75.42 -48.41
C MET A 7 -15.85 74.14 -48.62
N VAL A 8 -14.80 74.19 -49.45
CA VAL A 8 -13.88 73.07 -49.67
C VAL A 8 -13.11 72.72 -48.39
N ASN A 9 -12.65 73.72 -47.64
CA ASN A 9 -11.96 73.48 -46.37
C ASN A 9 -12.89 72.84 -45.32
N LYS A 10 -14.15 73.32 -45.23
CA LYS A 10 -15.15 72.73 -44.34
C LYS A 10 -15.46 71.28 -44.72
N ILE A 11 -15.61 70.98 -46.01
CA ILE A 11 -15.81 69.62 -46.51
C ILE A 11 -14.60 68.73 -46.18
N GLY A 12 -13.38 69.21 -46.38
CA GLY A 12 -12.14 68.49 -46.04
C GLY A 12 -12.04 68.11 -44.56
N ILE A 13 -12.31 69.06 -43.66
CA ILE A 13 -12.32 68.82 -42.20
C ILE A 13 -13.36 67.76 -41.81
N HIS A 14 -14.55 67.80 -42.41
CA HIS A 14 -15.58 66.80 -42.14
C HIS A 14 -15.20 65.41 -42.66
N ILE A 15 -14.55 65.31 -43.82
CA ILE A 15 -14.07 64.04 -44.39
C ILE A 15 -12.95 63.45 -43.52
N GLU A 16 -11.97 64.26 -43.09
CA GLU A 16 -10.91 63.81 -42.19
C GLU A 16 -11.46 63.33 -40.85
N GLY A 17 -12.42 64.06 -40.27
CA GLY A 17 -13.12 63.66 -39.06
C GLY A 17 -13.86 62.32 -39.22
N ALA A 18 -14.54 62.12 -40.35
CA ALA A 18 -15.24 60.87 -40.66
C ALA A 18 -14.26 59.68 -40.80
N LEU A 19 -13.16 59.86 -41.52
CA LEU A 19 -12.13 58.82 -41.70
C LEU A 19 -11.46 58.45 -40.36
N MET A 20 -11.20 59.42 -39.49
CA MET A 20 -10.65 59.17 -38.16
C MET A 20 -11.64 58.41 -37.28
N TYR A 21 -12.92 58.75 -37.35
CA TYR A 21 -13.97 58.02 -36.65
C TYR A 21 -14.08 56.56 -37.13
N GLU A 22 -14.11 56.33 -38.45
CA GLU A 22 -14.12 54.97 -39.02
C GLU A 22 -12.89 54.15 -38.61
N LEU A 23 -11.70 54.76 -38.61
CA LEU A 23 -10.47 54.10 -38.16
C LEU A 23 -10.54 53.74 -36.68
N GLN A 24 -11.06 54.63 -35.83
CA GLN A 24 -11.26 54.37 -34.41
C GLN A 24 -12.25 53.23 -34.19
N GLU A 25 -13.38 53.24 -34.90
CA GLU A 25 -14.39 52.18 -34.82
C GLU A 25 -13.80 50.83 -35.25
N ARG A 26 -13.03 50.80 -36.33
CA ARG A 26 -12.35 49.58 -36.81
C ARG A 26 -11.32 49.07 -35.79
N LYS A 27 -10.55 49.95 -35.16
CA LYS A 27 -9.60 49.58 -34.09
C LYS A 27 -10.32 49.00 -32.88
N VAL A 28 -11.42 49.63 -32.45
CA VAL A 28 -12.23 49.13 -31.32
C VAL A 28 -12.82 47.76 -31.64
N LYS A 29 -13.33 47.57 -32.87
CA LYS A 29 -13.86 46.28 -33.32
C LYS A 29 -12.78 45.19 -33.31
N ALA A 30 -11.61 45.46 -33.89
CA ALA A 30 -10.49 44.53 -33.92
C ALA A 30 -10.01 44.16 -32.51
N ASN A 31 -9.89 45.13 -31.60
CA ASN A 31 -9.51 44.86 -30.22
C ASN A 31 -10.56 44.04 -29.47
N ARG A 32 -11.86 44.26 -29.71
CA ARG A 32 -12.93 43.44 -29.13
C ARG A 32 -12.87 41.99 -29.62
N GLU A 33 -12.59 41.77 -30.91
CA GLU A 33 -12.41 40.44 -31.47
C GLU A 33 -11.17 39.74 -30.88
N TYR A 34 -10.06 40.47 -30.77
CA TYR A 34 -8.86 39.97 -30.09
C TYR A 34 -9.12 39.57 -28.64
N LEU A 35 -9.78 40.42 -27.86
CA LEU A 35 -10.09 40.12 -26.45
C LEU A 35 -11.01 38.90 -26.31
N LYS A 36 -11.96 38.71 -27.23
CA LYS A 36 -12.81 37.51 -27.26
C LYS A 36 -11.98 36.25 -27.51
N ALA A 37 -11.10 36.28 -28.52
CA ALA A 37 -10.22 35.15 -28.84
C ALA A 37 -9.25 34.84 -27.68
N PHE A 38 -8.64 35.88 -27.11
CA PHE A 38 -7.73 35.75 -25.97
C PHE A 38 -8.42 35.15 -24.75
N ARG A 39 -9.69 35.52 -24.49
CA ARG A 39 -10.47 34.95 -23.39
C ARG A 39 -10.66 33.44 -23.56
N LEU A 40 -10.96 32.96 -24.77
CA LEU A 40 -11.07 31.52 -25.03
C LEU A 40 -9.77 30.77 -24.72
N VAL A 41 -8.62 31.35 -25.07
CA VAL A 41 -7.32 30.77 -24.75
C VAL A 41 -7.08 30.79 -23.24
N SER A 42 -7.40 31.89 -22.56
CA SER A 42 -7.28 32.00 -21.10
C SER A 42 -8.12 30.94 -20.39
N ASP A 43 -9.38 30.76 -20.81
CA ASP A 43 -10.30 29.78 -20.23
C ASP A 43 -9.76 28.36 -20.43
N LEU A 44 -9.25 28.03 -21.62
CA LEU A 44 -8.63 26.73 -21.91
C LEU A 44 -7.40 26.46 -21.04
N VAL A 45 -6.55 27.47 -20.83
CA VAL A 45 -5.37 27.36 -19.97
C VAL A 45 -5.78 27.15 -18.52
N GLN A 46 -6.79 27.86 -18.03
CA GLN A 46 -7.31 27.67 -16.66
C GLN A 46 -7.89 26.26 -16.46
N ASP A 47 -8.65 25.76 -17.42
CA ASP A 47 -9.19 24.40 -17.40
C ASP A 47 -8.08 23.34 -17.39
N PHE A 48 -7.03 23.55 -18.20
CA PHE A 48 -5.88 22.67 -18.22
C PHE A 48 -5.15 22.64 -16.88
N VAL A 49 -4.89 23.81 -16.28
CA VAL A 49 -4.27 23.92 -14.95
C VAL A 49 -5.12 23.19 -13.91
N ALA A 50 -6.44 23.39 -13.91
CA ALA A 50 -7.35 22.69 -12.99
C ALA A 50 -7.26 21.16 -13.13
N LYS A 51 -7.23 20.65 -14.37
CA LYS A 51 -7.08 19.21 -14.64
C LYS A 51 -5.73 18.67 -14.17
N VAL A 52 -4.64 19.41 -14.39
CA VAL A 52 -3.30 19.00 -13.91
C VAL A 52 -3.25 18.97 -12.39
N MET A 53 -3.85 19.95 -11.71
CA MET A 53 -3.92 19.96 -10.24
C MET A 53 -4.74 18.78 -9.70
N GLN A 54 -5.87 18.44 -10.34
CA GLN A 54 -6.67 17.27 -9.99
C GLN A 54 -5.87 15.97 -10.20
N LEU A 55 -5.19 15.82 -11.32
CA LEU A 55 -4.33 14.66 -11.59
C LEU A 55 -3.24 14.52 -10.54
N ASN A 56 -2.57 15.62 -10.17
CA ASN A 56 -1.55 15.61 -9.14
C ASN A 56 -2.12 15.17 -7.78
N SER A 57 -3.31 15.66 -7.40
CA SER A 57 -4.00 15.23 -6.18
C SER A 57 -4.30 13.72 -6.19
N ILE A 58 -4.82 13.20 -7.30
CA ILE A 58 -5.12 11.77 -7.46
C ILE A 58 -3.85 10.93 -7.36
N CYS A 59 -2.77 11.36 -8.00
CA CYS A 59 -1.47 10.68 -7.93
C CYS A 59 -0.92 10.66 -6.50
N GLN A 60 -1.04 11.75 -5.75
CA GLN A 60 -0.63 11.82 -4.34
C GLN A 60 -1.47 10.87 -3.47
N ASP A 61 -2.79 10.86 -3.64
CA ASP A 61 -3.68 9.95 -2.92
C ASP A 61 -3.36 8.49 -3.22
N MET A 62 -3.06 8.17 -4.49
CA MET A 62 -2.69 6.83 -4.90
C MET A 62 -1.35 6.40 -4.30
N ALA A 63 -0.35 7.27 -4.31
CA ALA A 63 0.94 7.03 -3.67
C ALA A 63 0.78 6.76 -2.16
N ASN A 64 -0.04 7.57 -1.49
CA ASN A 64 -0.35 7.39 -0.06
C ASN A 64 -1.04 6.04 0.21
N LYS A 65 -2.02 5.66 -0.62
CA LYS A 65 -2.71 4.36 -0.50
C LYS A 65 -1.76 3.19 -0.72
N ILE A 66 -0.89 3.26 -1.72
CA ILE A 66 0.13 2.22 -1.98
C ILE A 66 1.05 2.08 -0.78
N GLN A 67 1.57 3.19 -0.24
CA GLN A 67 2.47 3.17 0.91
C GLN A 67 1.79 2.59 2.16
N SER A 68 0.54 3.00 2.43
CA SER A 68 -0.26 2.44 3.53
C SER A 68 -0.51 0.94 3.35
N ASN A 69 -0.90 0.49 2.16
CA ASN A 69 -1.14 -0.92 1.90
C ASN A 69 0.13 -1.74 2.01
N LYS A 70 1.27 -1.23 1.53
CA LYS A 70 2.58 -1.88 1.70
C LYS A 70 2.91 -2.09 3.18
N ALA A 71 2.73 -1.06 4.01
CA ALA A 71 2.96 -1.16 5.45
C ALA A 71 2.03 -2.18 6.11
N LYS A 72 0.73 -2.17 5.78
CA LYS A 72 -0.24 -3.14 6.31
C LYS A 72 0.08 -4.57 5.89
N THR A 73 0.44 -4.80 4.64
CA THR A 73 0.84 -6.13 4.14
C THR A 73 2.10 -6.62 4.84
N GLN A 74 3.08 -5.74 5.05
CA GLN A 74 4.31 -6.09 5.75
C GLN A 74 4.05 -6.48 7.22
N ASP A 75 3.21 -5.72 7.93
CA ASP A 75 2.78 -6.07 9.30
C ASP A 75 2.06 -7.42 9.35
N LEU A 76 1.13 -7.65 8.41
CA LEU A 76 0.38 -8.90 8.33
C LEU A 76 1.29 -10.10 8.03
N LEU A 77 2.28 -9.95 7.14
CA LEU A 77 3.28 -10.99 6.87
C LEU A 77 4.12 -11.29 8.10
N ALA A 78 4.59 -10.27 8.82
CA ALA A 78 5.37 -10.44 10.05
C ALA A 78 4.57 -11.18 11.13
N ARG A 79 3.31 -10.80 11.35
CA ARG A 79 2.41 -11.47 12.30
C ARG A 79 2.13 -12.92 11.90
N THR A 80 1.91 -13.16 10.61
CA THR A 80 1.65 -14.51 10.10
C THR A 80 2.87 -15.41 10.27
N ALA A 81 4.08 -14.90 9.98
CA ALA A 81 5.32 -15.63 10.18
C ALA A 81 5.56 -15.96 11.67
N ALA A 82 5.32 -14.99 12.57
CA ALA A 82 5.41 -15.21 14.01
C ALA A 82 4.42 -16.30 14.48
N LEU A 83 3.16 -16.22 14.05
CA LEU A 83 2.13 -17.20 14.41
C LEU A 83 2.43 -18.60 13.86
N GLN A 84 2.97 -18.70 12.63
CA GLN A 84 3.41 -19.99 12.09
C GLN A 84 4.56 -20.58 12.90
N ASN A 85 5.50 -19.75 13.35
CA ASN A 85 6.61 -20.22 14.18
C ASN A 85 6.12 -20.69 15.55
N GLU A 86 5.22 -19.94 16.18
CA GLU A 86 4.58 -20.32 17.45
C GLU A 86 3.83 -21.64 17.33
N LYS A 87 3.02 -21.82 16.27
CA LYS A 87 2.31 -23.08 16.01
C LYS A 87 3.26 -24.26 15.83
N LYS A 88 4.38 -24.06 15.12
CA LYS A 88 5.40 -25.10 14.98
C LYS A 88 6.03 -25.44 16.32
N GLN A 89 6.35 -24.44 17.14
CA GLN A 89 6.92 -24.68 18.46
C GLN A 89 5.96 -25.45 19.36
N ILE A 90 4.68 -25.06 19.40
CA ILE A 90 3.65 -25.78 20.16
C ILE A 90 3.53 -27.24 19.69
N ALA A 91 3.55 -27.49 18.38
CA ALA A 91 3.49 -28.85 17.85
C ALA A 91 4.73 -29.68 18.21
N ILE A 92 5.92 -29.05 18.23
CA ILE A 92 7.16 -29.70 18.66
C ILE A 92 7.11 -30.00 20.17
N ASP A 93 6.67 -29.03 20.97
CA ASP A 93 6.59 -29.18 22.43
C ASP A 93 5.59 -30.28 22.83
N ASP A 94 4.42 -30.31 22.19
CA ASP A 94 3.41 -31.36 22.37
C ASP A 94 3.98 -32.74 21.97
N PHE A 95 4.69 -32.81 20.83
CA PHE A 95 5.35 -34.04 20.39
C PHE A 95 6.42 -34.50 21.38
N LEU A 96 7.32 -33.61 21.81
CA LEU A 96 8.38 -33.96 22.76
C LEU A 96 7.82 -34.37 24.12
N SER A 97 6.77 -33.71 24.61
CA SER A 97 6.13 -34.07 25.87
C SER A 97 5.56 -35.48 25.88
N ARG A 98 5.16 -35.99 24.71
CA ARG A 98 4.53 -37.30 24.55
C ARG A 98 5.50 -38.42 24.19
N TYR A 99 6.59 -38.09 23.48
CA TYR A 99 7.51 -39.08 22.92
C TYR A 99 8.95 -38.98 23.47
N SER A 100 9.21 -38.10 24.42
CA SER A 100 10.52 -37.90 25.02
C SER A 100 10.46 -37.88 26.54
N LEU A 101 11.58 -38.21 27.18
CA LEU A 101 11.75 -38.06 28.62
C LEU A 101 12.27 -36.66 28.92
N THR A 102 11.82 -36.08 30.01
CA THR A 102 12.42 -34.86 30.55
C THR A 102 13.79 -35.18 31.18
N PRO A 103 14.71 -34.20 31.29
CA PRO A 103 16.01 -34.41 31.94
C PRO A 103 15.91 -34.89 33.40
N GLU A 104 14.82 -34.51 34.08
CA GLU A 104 14.49 -34.91 35.44
C GLU A 104 14.07 -36.39 35.51
N GLU A 105 13.35 -36.87 34.50
CA GLU A 105 12.99 -38.27 34.37
C GLU A 105 14.20 -39.14 34.01
N GLU A 106 15.07 -38.66 33.11
CA GLU A 106 16.33 -39.34 32.80
C GLU A 106 17.23 -39.50 34.03
N THR A 107 17.30 -38.47 34.88
CA THR A 107 18.05 -38.54 36.14
C THR A 107 17.38 -39.46 37.16
N ALA A 108 16.04 -39.48 37.23
CA ALA A 108 15.32 -40.43 38.07
C ALA A 108 15.54 -41.89 37.65
N LEU A 109 15.75 -42.16 36.36
CA LEU A 109 16.07 -43.50 35.83
C LEU A 109 17.50 -43.95 36.14
N LYS A 110 18.43 -43.03 36.45
CA LYS A 110 19.81 -43.39 36.82
C LYS A 110 19.92 -43.90 38.27
N GLY A 111 18.87 -43.75 39.07
CA GLY A 111 18.88 -44.09 40.50
C GLY A 111 19.71 -43.10 41.32
N SER A 112 19.91 -43.40 42.60
CA SER A 112 20.78 -42.62 43.48
C SER A 112 22.25 -42.75 43.06
N GLU A 113 22.93 -41.64 42.76
CA GLU A 113 24.35 -41.63 42.34
C GLU A 113 25.32 -42.18 43.41
N VAL A 114 24.87 -42.28 44.67
CA VAL A 114 25.71 -42.63 45.82
C VAL A 114 25.64 -44.13 46.16
N ASP A 115 24.48 -44.78 45.98
CA ASP A 115 24.25 -46.16 46.42
C ASP A 115 23.44 -47.03 45.44
N GLY A 116 23.00 -46.49 44.31
CA GLY A 116 22.22 -47.21 43.31
C GLY A 116 20.81 -47.60 43.76
N THR A 117 20.31 -47.07 44.89
CA THR A 117 18.94 -47.37 45.32
C THR A 117 17.92 -46.74 44.38
N VAL A 118 16.92 -47.55 44.02
CA VAL A 118 15.76 -47.16 43.22
C VAL A 118 14.60 -46.79 44.14
N ASN A 119 13.99 -45.64 43.88
CA ASN A 119 12.86 -45.12 44.65
C ASN A 119 11.55 -45.23 43.86
N ALA A 120 10.43 -44.84 44.46
CA ALA A 120 9.13 -44.86 43.80
C ALA A 120 9.07 -44.02 42.50
N LYS A 121 9.86 -42.94 42.41
CA LYS A 121 9.96 -42.12 41.20
C LYS A 121 10.59 -42.91 40.04
N PHE A 122 11.61 -43.73 40.29
CA PHE A 122 12.21 -44.59 39.26
C PHE A 122 11.14 -45.46 38.57
N PHE A 123 10.29 -46.16 39.34
CA PHE A 123 9.26 -47.03 38.78
C PHE A 123 8.16 -46.26 38.05
N ALA A 124 7.78 -45.08 38.55
CA ALA A 124 6.81 -44.21 37.88
C ALA A 124 7.35 -43.75 36.51
N VAL A 125 8.62 -43.35 36.44
CA VAL A 125 9.26 -42.97 35.19
C VAL A 125 9.45 -44.18 34.27
N LEU A 126 9.82 -45.36 34.79
CA LEU A 126 9.93 -46.58 33.99
C LEU A 126 8.59 -46.98 33.34
N GLN A 127 7.48 -46.78 34.05
CA GLN A 127 6.14 -46.96 33.50
C GLN A 127 5.85 -45.94 32.39
N HIS A 128 6.23 -44.68 32.58
CA HIS A 128 6.12 -43.64 31.55
C HIS A 128 6.95 -44.00 30.30
N VAL A 129 8.18 -44.48 30.46
CA VAL A 129 9.03 -44.96 29.34
C VAL A 129 8.36 -46.09 28.56
N LYS A 130 7.75 -47.05 29.25
CA LYS A 130 7.01 -48.13 28.60
C LYS A 130 5.85 -47.56 27.77
N GLN A 131 5.15 -46.56 28.29
CA GLN A 131 4.05 -45.91 27.60
C GLN A 131 4.52 -45.14 26.36
N ILE A 132 5.62 -44.38 26.47
CA ILE A 132 6.27 -43.72 25.33
C ILE A 132 6.65 -44.76 24.25
N HIS A 133 7.23 -45.90 24.66
CA HIS A 133 7.60 -46.96 23.72
C HIS A 133 6.38 -47.54 22.98
N ASP A 134 5.28 -47.77 23.68
CA ASP A 134 4.04 -48.26 23.10
C ASP A 134 3.40 -47.22 22.15
N ASP A 135 3.40 -45.94 22.54
CA ASP A 135 2.95 -44.82 21.70
C ASP A 135 3.80 -44.69 20.42
N CYS A 136 5.13 -44.78 20.52
CA CYS A 136 6.05 -44.81 19.37
C CYS A 136 5.76 -45.99 18.43
N LYS A 137 5.52 -47.17 19.00
CA LYS A 137 5.19 -48.39 18.23
C LYS A 137 3.87 -48.24 17.48
N GLN A 138 2.86 -47.60 18.08
CA GLN A 138 1.60 -47.30 17.43
C GLN A 138 1.78 -46.23 16.33
N PHE A 139 2.53 -45.16 16.63
CA PHE A 139 2.83 -44.09 15.68
C PHE A 139 3.49 -44.62 14.40
N LEU A 140 4.53 -45.46 14.53
CA LEU A 140 5.23 -46.08 13.39
C LEU A 140 4.31 -47.00 12.57
N ARG A 141 3.41 -47.75 13.21
CA ARG A 141 2.42 -48.59 12.50
C ARG A 141 1.45 -47.74 11.67
N SER A 142 0.88 -46.71 12.27
CA SER A 142 -0.06 -45.81 11.59
C SER A 142 0.57 -45.00 10.45
N SER A 143 1.85 -44.63 10.60
CA SER A 143 2.61 -43.92 9.57
C SER A 143 3.01 -44.84 8.41
N GLY A 144 3.26 -46.12 8.68
CA GLY A 144 3.50 -47.14 7.66
C GLY A 144 2.27 -47.46 6.79
N GLU A 145 1.07 -47.41 7.36
CA GLU A 145 -0.19 -47.61 6.63
C GLU A 145 -0.54 -46.46 5.66
N HIS A 146 -0.07 -45.24 5.93
CA HIS A 146 -0.23 -44.08 5.02
C HIS A 146 0.81 -44.03 3.89
N LEU A 147 1.85 -44.87 3.94
CA LEU A 147 2.91 -44.99 2.93
C LEU A 147 2.73 -46.20 2.01
N ALA A 148 1.64 -46.97 2.16
CA ALA A 148 1.28 -48.01 1.22
C ALA A 148 0.56 -47.38 0.01
N PRO A 149 1.10 -47.47 -1.21
CA PRO A 149 0.43 -47.01 -2.44
C PRO A 149 -0.85 -47.80 -2.75
#